data_AF-A0A068YKX4-F1
#
_entry.id   AF-A0A068YKX4-F1
#
_cell.length_a   1.000
_cell.length_b   1.000
_cell.length_c   1.000
_cell.angle_alpha   90.00
_cell.angle_beta   90.00
_cell.angle_gamma   90.00
#
_symmetry.space_group_name_H-M   'P 1'
#
loop_
_entity.id
_entity.type
_entity.pdbx_description
1 polymer ?
#
loop_
_entity_poly.entity_id
_entity_poly.type
_entity_poly.pdbx_seq_one_letter_code
_entity_poly.pdbx_strand_id
1 'polypeptide(L)' 'MKACPSWNFFPEQALELTESLKTLFKVTAAALKGASRRVFMACTVQELRRGGQALVMRELGWSE' A
#
# COMPACT_ATOMS: atom_id res chain seq x y z
N MET A 1 -6.94 8.19 -15.98
CA MET A 1 -6.48 7.51 -14.75
C MET A 1 -6.67 8.49 -13.61
N LYS A 2 -7.60 8.24 -12.67
CA LYS A 2 -7.75 9.15 -11.52
C LYS A 2 -6.57 8.87 -10.58
N ALA A 3 -5.59 9.78 -10.61
CA ALA A 3 -4.45 9.75 -9.72
C ALA A 3 -4.92 9.76 -8.26
N CYS A 4 -4.15 9.11 -7.39
CA CYS A 4 -4.37 9.11 -5.96
C CYS A 4 -4.51 10.57 -5.48
N PRO A 5 -5.51 10.92 -4.64
CA PRO A 5 -5.68 12.29 -4.19
C PRO A 5 -4.38 12.74 -3.50
N SER A 6 -3.87 13.91 -3.84
CA SER A 6 -2.67 14.46 -3.20
C SER A 6 -2.97 14.82 -1.76
N TRP A 7 -2.74 13.88 -0.85
CA TRP A 7 -2.84 14.12 0.58
C TRP A 7 -1.55 14.81 1.04
N ASN A 8 -1.60 16.14 1.18
CA ASN A 8 -0.50 16.93 1.75
C ASN A 8 -0.43 16.82 3.29
N PHE A 9 -0.74 15.65 3.85
CA PHE A 9 -0.84 15.43 5.28
C PHE A 9 -0.15 14.11 5.64
N PHE A 10 1.17 14.07 5.51
CA PHE A 10 1.96 12.92 5.97
C PHE A 10 3.00 13.40 6.97
N PRO A 11 2.93 12.98 8.25
CA PRO A 11 4.02 13.18 9.18
C PRO A 11 5.29 12.47 8.68
N GLU A 12 6.46 12.86 9.19
CA GLU A 12 7.78 12.29 8.85
C GLU A 12 7.93 10.79 9.13
N GLN A 13 6.94 10.16 9.75
CA GLN A 13 6.96 8.75 10.14
C GLN A 13 6.57 7.88 8.93
N ALA A 14 7.50 7.04 8.47
CA ALA A 14 7.19 5.99 7.50
C ALA A 14 6.25 4.95 8.12
N LEU A 15 5.28 4.47 7.35
CA LEU A 15 4.41 3.38 7.80
C LEU A 15 5.24 2.11 8.01
N GLU A 16 5.32 1.64 9.24
CA GLU A 16 6.02 0.40 9.57
C GLU A 16 5.09 -0.81 9.38
N LEU A 17 5.51 -1.78 8.57
CA LEU A 17 4.73 -2.98 8.28
C LEU A 17 4.91 -4.02 9.39
N THR A 18 4.14 -3.87 10.46
CA THR A 18 3.98 -4.90 11.49
C THR A 18 3.26 -6.13 10.93
N GLU A 19 3.42 -7.31 11.56
CA GLU A 19 2.76 -8.55 11.11
C GLU A 19 1.23 -8.43 11.04
N SER A 20 0.62 -7.67 11.96
CA SER A 20 -0.82 -7.41 11.95
C SER A 20 -1.23 -6.55 10.76
N LEU A 21 -0.44 -5.52 10.41
CA LEU A 21 -0.68 -4.70 9.22
C LEU A 21 -0.46 -5.48 7.92
N LYS A 22 0.55 -6.34 7.85
CA LYS A 22 0.76 -7.24 6.70
C LYS A 22 -0.47 -8.10 6.45
N THR A 23 -1.00 -8.70 7.51
CA THR A 23 -2.21 -9.54 7.45
C THR A 23 -3.41 -8.72 7.00
N LEU A 24 -3.63 -7.54 7.59
CA LEU A 24 -4.72 -6.64 7.24
C LEU A 24 -4.66 -6.24 5.76
N PHE A 25 -3.49 -5.87 5.25
CA PHE A 25 -3.32 -5.46 3.85
C PHE A 25 -3.54 -6.61 2.88
N LYS A 26 -3.07 -7.82 3.20
CA LYS A 26 -3.34 -9.02 2.38
C LYS A 26 -4.84 -9.34 2.31
N VAL A 27 -5.53 -9.34 3.45
CA VAL A 27 -6.98 -9.59 3.52
C VAL A 27 -7.76 -8.51 2.78
N THR A 28 -7.41 -7.24 2.98
CA THR A 28 -8.08 -6.11 2.31
C THR A 28 -7.87 -6.16 0.81
N ALA A 29 -6.64 -6.38 0.34
CA ALA A 29 -6.35 -6.49 -1.09
C ALA A 29 -7.06 -7.68 -1.74
N ALA A 30 -7.25 -8.79 -1.02
CA ALA A 30 -7.99 -9.96 -1.50
C ALA A 30 -9.51 -9.71 -1.55
N ALA A 31 -10.05 -8.93 -0.62
CA ALA A 31 -11.47 -8.56 -0.58
C ALA A 31 -11.85 -7.55 -1.68
N LEU A 32 -10.93 -6.67 -2.06
CA LEU A 32 -11.16 -5.66 -3.10
C LEU A 32 -11.05 -6.23 -4.51
N LYS A 33 -11.80 -5.64 -5.45
CA LYS A 33 -11.79 -6.03 -6.88
C LYS A 33 -11.60 -4.82 -7.78
N GLY A 34 -11.12 -5.08 -9.01
CA GLY A 34 -11.04 -4.09 -10.08
C GLY A 34 -10.26 -2.83 -9.72
N ALA A 35 -10.87 -1.66 -9.95
CA ALA A 35 -10.23 -0.37 -9.73
C ALA A 35 -9.89 -0.11 -8.26
N SER A 36 -10.78 -0.48 -7.33
CA SER A 36 -10.57 -0.25 -5.90
C SER A 36 -9.36 -1.00 -5.36
N ARG A 37 -9.12 -2.23 -5.84
CA ARG A 37 -7.92 -3.00 -5.47
C ARG A 37 -6.64 -2.32 -5.95
N ARG A 38 -6.62 -1.86 -7.21
CA ARG A 38 -5.45 -1.17 -7.78
C ARG A 38 -5.14 0.15 -7.07
N VAL A 39 -6.17 0.94 -6.77
CA VAL A 39 -6.02 2.20 -6.02
C VAL A 39 -5.50 1.92 -4.61
N PHE A 40 -6.07 0.94 -3.91
CA PHE A 40 -5.59 0.55 -2.59
C PHE A 40 -4.10 0.18 -2.60
N MET A 41 -3.69 -0.74 -3.49
CA MET A 41 -2.29 -1.18 -3.59
C MET A 41 -1.36 -0.02 -3.96
N ALA A 42 -1.74 0.83 -4.92
CA ALA A 42 -0.94 1.98 -5.35
C ALA A 42 -0.80 3.03 -4.24
N CYS A 43 -1.86 3.29 -3.47
CA CYS A 43 -1.80 4.17 -2.30
C CYS A 43 -0.88 3.57 -1.24
N THR A 44 -1.06 2.29 -0.88
CA THR A 44 -0.21 1.63 0.13
C THR A 44 1.28 1.68 -0.25
N VAL A 45 1.63 1.50 -1.52
CA VAL A 45 3.03 1.64 -1.99
C VAL A 45 3.54 3.07 -1.81
N GLN A 46 2.71 4.09 -2.07
CA GLN A 46 3.08 5.49 -1.86
C GLN A 46 3.26 5.83 -0.36
N GLU A 47 2.39 5.30 0.51
CA GLU A 47 2.49 5.47 1.97
C GLU A 47 3.78 4.89 2.56
N LEU A 48 4.29 3.82 1.96
CA LEU A 48 5.55 3.18 2.36
C LEU A 48 6.80 3.95 1.87
N ARG A 49 6.63 5.09 1.19
CA ARG A 49 7.69 6.00 0.70
C ARG A 49 8.86 5.29 0.00
N ARG A 50 10.09 5.82 0.10
CA ARG A 50 11.29 5.30 -0.60
C ARG A 50 11.58 3.87 -0.16
N GLY A 51 11.50 2.93 -1.09
CA GLY A 51 11.67 1.49 -0.82
C GLY A 51 10.35 0.75 -0.56
N GLY A 52 9.21 1.46 -0.55
CA GLY A 52 7.89 0.86 -0.35
C GLY A 52 7.55 -0.22 -1.38
N GLN A 53 7.97 -0.03 -2.63
CA GLN A 53 7.83 -1.03 -3.69
C GLN A 53 8.57 -2.34 -3.39
N ALA A 54 9.86 -2.24 -3.01
CA ALA A 54 10.64 -3.41 -2.60
C ALA A 54 10.07 -4.08 -1.34
N LEU A 55 9.52 -3.29 -0.42
CA LEU A 55 8.96 -3.77 0.84
C LEU A 55 7.61 -4.47 0.62
N VAL A 56 6.70 -3.96 -0.22
CA VAL A 56 5.46 -4.68 -0.56
C VAL A 56 5.73 -5.95 -1.35
N MET A 57 6.75 -5.97 -2.21
CA MET A 57 7.14 -7.19 -2.93
C MET A 57 7.61 -8.26 -1.95
N ARG A 58 8.51 -7.90 -1.02
CA ARG A 58 9.08 -8.81 -0.03
C ARG A 58 8.05 -9.29 1.00
N GLU A 59 7.25 -8.38 1.55
CA GLU A 59 6.42 -8.66 2.73
C GLU A 59 4.95 -8.97 2.36
N LEU A 60 4.43 -8.34 1.30
CA LEU A 60 3.04 -8.50 0.86
C LEU A 60 2.89 -9.41 -0.37
N GLY A 61 3.97 -9.70 -1.09
CA GLY A 61 3.95 -10.52 -2.30
C GLY A 61 3.20 -9.86 -3.46
N TRP A 62 3.12 -8.53 -3.46
CA TRP A 62 2.47 -7.78 -4.54
C TRP A 62 3.46 -7.60 -5.69
N SER A 63 3.07 -8.06 -6.89
CA SER A 63 3.82 -7.79 -8.11
C SER A 63 3.67 -6.33 -8.53
N GLU A 64 4.64 -5.83 -9.27
CA GLU A 64 4.49 -4.59 -10.04
C GLU A 64 3.35 -4.68 -11.06
#